data_AF-A0A955RH55-F1
#
_entry.id   AF-A0A955RH55-F1
#
_cell.length_a   1.000
_cell.length_b   1.000
_cell.length_c   1.000
_cell.angle_alpha   90.00
_cell.angle_beta   90.00
_cell.angle_gamma   90.00
#
_symmetry.space_group_name_H-M   'P 1'
#
loop_
_entity.id
_entity.type
_entity.pdbx_description
1 polymer ?
#
loop_
_entity_poly.entity_id
_entity_poly.type
_entity_poly.pdbx_seq_one_letter_code
_entity_poly.pdbx_strand_id
1 'polypeptide(L)'
;MEDQKKEGNNINDVVIVGSGPAGLTAAIYASRARLNPLLLMGETWGGQLMNTTDVENFPGFPEGIKGPDLMLGMIKQAEKFGTTLKYANAEKVTVQENGIKVVSTKDGDIKARA
;
A
#
# COMPACT_ATOMS: atom_id res chain seq x y z
N MET A 1 -0.45 -32.20 5.72
CA MET A 1 -0.18 -31.88 7.14
C MET A 1 -0.78 -30.51 7.38
N GLU A 2 -1.61 -30.41 8.41
CA GLU A 2 -2.61 -29.38 8.63
C GLU A 2 -2.04 -27.97 8.75
N ASP A 3 -2.51 -27.05 7.90
CA ASP A 3 -2.43 -25.61 8.18
C ASP A 3 -3.65 -25.22 9.03
N GLN A 4 -3.53 -25.43 10.34
CA GLN A 4 -4.32 -24.68 11.32
C GLN A 4 -3.38 -23.80 12.15
N LYS A 5 -3.37 -22.48 11.88
CA LYS A 5 -3.39 -21.37 12.85
C LYS A 5 -2.84 -20.07 12.26
N LYS A 6 -3.66 -19.02 12.27
CA LYS A 6 -3.49 -17.86 13.17
C LYS A 6 -4.74 -16.98 13.13
N GLU A 7 -5.83 -17.47 13.73
CA GLU A 7 -6.80 -16.57 14.37
C GLU A 7 -6.16 -16.08 15.66
N GLY A 8 -5.49 -14.93 15.58
CA GLY A 8 -4.80 -14.34 16.71
C GLY A 8 -4.34 -12.94 16.34
N ASN A 9 -5.26 -11.97 16.42
CA ASN A 9 -4.93 -10.55 16.54
C ASN A 9 -3.72 -10.10 15.69
N ASN A 10 -3.75 -10.34 14.37
CA ASN A 10 -2.63 -10.03 13.48
C ASN A 10 -2.51 -8.51 13.33
N ILE A 11 -1.67 -7.90 14.15
CA ILE A 11 -1.30 -6.48 14.07
C ILE A 11 -0.15 -6.36 13.08
N ASN A 12 -0.37 -5.62 11.99
CA ASN A 12 0.63 -5.29 10.99
C ASN A 12 1.67 -4.32 11.58
N ASP A 13 2.92 -4.40 11.15
CA ASP A 13 3.93 -3.42 11.55
C ASP A 13 3.64 -2.06 10.92
N VAL A 14 3.24 -2.05 9.64
CA VAL A 14 2.90 -0.84 8.89
C VAL A 14 1.67 -1.09 8.02
N VAL A 15 0.68 -0.20 8.09
CA VAL A 15 -0.41 -0.10 7.11
C VAL A 15 -0.33 1.22 6.37
N ILE A 16 -0.35 1.16 5.04
CA ILE A 16 -0.29 2.34 4.17
C ILE A 16 -1.64 2.50 3.50
N VAL A 17 -2.24 3.69 3.61
CA VAL A 17 -3.53 4.00 2.99
C VAL A 17 -3.31 4.87 1.76
N GLY A 18 -3.59 4.32 0.58
CA GLY A 18 -3.51 5.02 -0.70
C GLY A 18 -2.38 4.51 -1.59
N SER A 19 -2.70 4.24 -2.86
CA SER A 19 -1.83 3.60 -3.86
C SER A 19 -1.23 4.56 -4.89
N GLY A 20 -1.13 5.84 -4.56
CA GLY A 20 -0.38 6.80 -5.36
C GLY A 20 1.14 6.58 -5.26
N PRO A 21 1.95 7.42 -5.94
CA PRO A 21 3.40 7.29 -5.93
C PRO A 21 3.99 7.39 -4.50
N ALA A 22 3.40 8.21 -3.63
CA ALA A 22 3.82 8.33 -2.23
C ALA A 22 3.64 7.01 -1.45
N GLY A 23 2.45 6.40 -1.52
CA GLY A 23 2.15 5.17 -0.80
C GLY A 23 2.96 3.98 -1.31
N LEU A 24 3.13 3.87 -2.63
CA LEU A 24 3.98 2.82 -3.22
C LEU A 24 5.45 2.99 -2.88
N THR A 25 5.97 4.21 -2.85
CA THR A 25 7.34 4.48 -2.40
C THR A 25 7.52 4.09 -0.92
N ALA A 26 6.59 4.48 -0.06
CA ALA A 26 6.60 4.09 1.34
C ALA A 26 6.56 2.56 1.50
N ALA A 27 5.73 1.87 0.70
CA ALA A 27 5.61 0.42 0.73
C ALA A 27 6.91 -0.27 0.31
N ILE A 28 7.57 0.19 -0.75
CA ILE A 28 8.86 -0.33 -1.20
C ILE A 28 9.89 -0.24 -0.07
N TYR A 29 10.01 0.92 0.59
CA TYR A 29 11.00 1.10 1.65
C TYR A 29 10.66 0.33 2.94
N ALA A 30 9.40 0.28 3.34
CA ALA A 30 8.97 -0.53 4.48
C ALA A 30 9.20 -2.03 4.22
N SER A 31 8.94 -2.52 3.01
CA SER A 31 9.24 -3.90 2.59
C SER A 31 10.73 -4.19 2.66
N ARG A 32 11.58 -3.29 2.16
CA ARG A 32 13.05 -3.41 2.25
C ARG A 32 13.55 -3.41 3.70
N ALA A 33 12.85 -2.72 4.60
CA ALA A 33 13.12 -2.75 6.04
C ALA A 33 12.57 -4.02 6.74
N ARG A 34 12.00 -4.98 5.99
CA ARG A 34 11.40 -6.23 6.50
C ARG A 34 10.21 -6.02 7.44
N LEU A 35 9.44 -4.95 7.22
CA LEU A 35 8.22 -4.64 7.98
C LEU A 35 6.95 -5.25 7.37
N ASN A 36 7.06 -6.01 6.27
CA ASN A 36 5.94 -6.68 5.59
C ASN A 36 4.68 -5.78 5.46
N PRO A 37 4.79 -4.59 4.85
CA PRO A 37 3.73 -3.60 4.85
C PRO A 37 2.49 -4.10 4.11
N LEU A 38 1.32 -3.72 4.63
CA LEU A 38 0.03 -3.87 3.95
C LEU A 38 -0.37 -2.52 3.34
N LEU A 39 -0.50 -2.48 2.02
CA LEU A 39 -0.93 -1.30 1.27
C LEU A 39 -2.40 -1.43 0.88
N LEU A 40 -3.24 -0.53 1.39
CA LEU A 40 -4.62 -0.37 0.94
C LEU A 40 -4.64 0.38 -0.39
N MET A 41 -5.03 -0.33 -1.43
CA MET A 41 -5.00 0.17 -2.79
C MET A 41 -6.14 1.14 -3.10
N GLY A 42 -7.26 1.02 -2.39
CA GLY A 42 -8.53 1.63 -2.78
C GLY A 42 -9.21 0.90 -3.94
N GLU A 43 -10.48 1.20 -4.17
CA GLU A 43 -11.24 0.71 -5.34
C GLU A 43 -10.70 1.33 -6.64
N THR A 44 -10.33 2.61 -6.60
CA THR A 44 -9.63 3.31 -7.69
C THR A 44 -8.16 3.46 -7.33
N TRP A 45 -7.36 2.49 -7.75
CA TRP A 45 -5.94 2.41 -7.40
C TRP A 45 -5.04 3.20 -8.35
N GLY A 46 -3.78 3.43 -7.93
CA GLY A 46 -2.74 4.10 -8.72
C GLY A 46 -2.75 5.63 -8.63
N GLY A 47 -3.73 6.22 -7.96
CA GLY A 47 -3.80 7.66 -7.73
C GLY A 47 -3.98 8.48 -9.02
N GLN A 48 -3.69 9.79 -8.94
CA GLN A 48 -3.96 10.73 -10.04
C GLN A 48 -3.16 10.45 -11.32
N LEU A 49 -2.01 9.78 -11.22
CA LEU A 49 -1.17 9.45 -12.36
C LEU A 49 -1.82 8.42 -13.30
N MET A 50 -2.79 7.63 -12.82
CA MET A 50 -3.58 6.76 -13.71
C MET A 50 -4.44 7.52 -14.72
N ASN A 51 -4.73 8.80 -14.46
CA ASN A 51 -5.56 9.64 -15.31
C ASN A 51 -4.74 10.65 -16.15
N THR A 52 -3.40 10.58 -16.09
CA THR A 52 -2.50 11.43 -16.86
C THR A 52 -2.00 10.68 -18.10
N THR A 53 -1.88 11.36 -19.24
CA THR A 53 -1.29 10.75 -20.45
C THR A 53 0.22 10.65 -20.29
N ASP A 54 0.91 11.78 -20.20
CA ASP A 54 2.36 11.88 -20.27
C ASP A 54 2.93 12.55 -19.01
N VAL A 55 4.02 11.98 -18.51
CA VAL A 55 4.77 12.48 -17.36
C VAL A 55 6.20 12.72 -17.82
N GLU A 56 6.56 13.99 -17.97
CA GLU A 56 7.87 14.40 -18.50
C GLU A 56 8.85 14.87 -17.42
N ASN A 57 8.36 15.04 -16.19
CA ASN A 57 9.11 15.64 -15.08
C ASN A 57 9.43 14.65 -13.95
N PHE A 58 9.22 13.35 -14.17
CA PHE A 58 9.62 12.33 -13.21
C PHE A 58 11.05 11.86 -13.51
N PRO A 59 12.00 12.04 -12.58
CA PRO A 59 13.41 11.71 -12.83
C PRO A 59 13.59 10.22 -13.12
N GLY A 60 14.50 9.90 -14.05
CA GLY A 60 14.74 8.55 -14.55
C GLY A 60 14.07 8.22 -15.88
N PHE A 61 13.19 9.10 -16.38
CA PHE A 61 12.54 8.98 -17.68
C PHE A 61 12.80 10.23 -18.53
N PRO A 62 14.00 10.38 -19.14
CA PRO A 62 14.37 11.59 -19.89
C PRO A 62 13.49 11.83 -21.13
N GLU A 63 12.96 10.76 -21.73
CA GLU A 63 12.02 10.82 -22.86
C GLU A 63 10.55 10.87 -22.41
N GLY A 64 10.29 11.07 -21.11
CA GLY A 64 8.98 10.94 -20.51
C GLY A 64 8.49 9.49 -20.36
N ILE A 65 7.35 9.33 -19.69
CA ILE A 65 6.66 8.05 -19.52
C ILE A 65 5.16 8.29 -19.40
N LYS A 66 4.33 7.31 -19.78
CA LYS A 66 2.90 7.39 -19.53
C LYS A 66 2.58 7.27 -18.05
N GLY A 67 1.61 8.04 -17.56
CA GLY A 67 1.18 8.01 -16.16
C GLY A 67 0.83 6.60 -15.66
N PRO A 68 -0.04 5.84 -16.36
CA PRO A 68 -0.36 4.46 -16.00
C PRO A 68 0.84 3.51 -16.02
N ASP A 69 1.76 3.66 -16.97
CA ASP A 69 2.94 2.80 -17.08
C ASP A 69 3.90 3.03 -15.92
N LEU A 70 4.09 4.29 -15.50
CA LEU A 70 4.84 4.65 -14.30
C LEU A 70 4.22 3.99 -13.06
N MET A 71 2.91 4.10 -12.86
CA MET A 71 2.22 3.53 -11.70
C MET A 71 2.28 2.01 -11.67
N LEU A 72 2.07 1.34 -12.81
CA LEU A 72 2.22 -0.12 -12.91
C LEU A 72 3.65 -0.56 -12.60
N GLY A 73 4.66 0.21 -13.02
CA GLY A 73 6.05 -0.02 -12.66
C GLY A 73 6.29 0.04 -11.15
N MET A 74 5.73 1.06 -10.48
CA MET A 74 5.84 1.22 -9.03
C MET A 74 5.12 0.10 -8.25
N ILE A 75 3.95 -0.34 -8.72
CA ILE A 75 3.21 -1.47 -8.13
C ILE A 75 4.04 -2.75 -8.20
N LYS A 76 4.58 -3.07 -9.39
CA LYS A 76 5.44 -4.25 -9.58
C LYS A 76 6.69 -4.21 -8.68
N GLN A 77 7.26 -3.02 -8.46
CA GLN A 77 8.38 -2.86 -7.52
C GLN A 77 7.97 -3.15 -6.08
N ALA A 78 6.83 -2.63 -5.62
CA ALA A 78 6.31 -2.88 -4.28
C ALA A 78 6.06 -4.38 -4.04
N GLU A 79 5.38 -5.06 -4.97
CA GLU A 79 5.13 -6.50 -4.92
C GLU A 79 6.43 -7.30 -4.91
N LYS A 80 7.40 -6.94 -5.76
CA LYS A 80 8.72 -7.59 -5.83
C LYS A 80 9.45 -7.59 -4.49
N PHE A 81 9.31 -6.53 -3.70
CA PHE A 81 9.94 -6.43 -2.37
C PHE A 81 9.11 -7.06 -1.25
N GLY A 82 7.89 -7.54 -1.53
CA GLY A 82 7.04 -8.25 -0.57
C GLY A 82 5.94 -7.40 0.07
N THR A 83 5.56 -6.28 -0.52
CA THR A 83 4.37 -5.53 -0.07
C THR A 83 3.11 -6.37 -0.31
N THR A 84 2.25 -6.48 0.69
CA THR A 84 0.91 -7.06 0.52
C THR A 84 -0.05 -6.00 0.03
N LEU A 85 -0.66 -6.22 -1.14
CA LEU A 85 -1.67 -5.31 -1.70
C LEU A 85 -3.07 -5.77 -1.28
N LYS A 86 -3.87 -4.85 -0.73
CA LYS A 86 -5.29 -5.10 -0.44
C LYS A 86 -6.16 -4.06 -1.14
N TYR A 87 -7.03 -4.53 -2.04
CA TYR A 87 -7.95 -3.70 -2.80
C TYR A 87 -9.20 -3.38 -1.99
N ALA A 88 -9.05 -2.45 -1.05
CA ALA A 88 -10.13 -1.97 -0.21
C ALA A 88 -9.96 -0.48 0.09
N ASN A 89 -11.08 0.23 0.25
CA ASN A 89 -11.09 1.60 0.75
C ASN A 89 -10.99 1.60 2.28
N ALA A 90 -10.16 2.50 2.82
CA ALA A 90 -10.22 2.86 4.23
C ALA A 90 -11.40 3.82 4.45
N GLU A 91 -12.28 3.49 5.38
CA GLU A 91 -13.45 4.31 5.70
C GLU A 91 -13.23 5.14 6.98
N LYS A 92 -12.44 4.61 7.91
CA LYS A 92 -12.13 5.27 9.17
C LYS A 92 -10.76 4.83 9.68
N VAL A 93 -10.05 5.77 10.32
CA VAL A 93 -8.85 5.47 11.09
C VAL A 93 -9.07 5.93 12.53
N THR A 94 -8.78 5.05 13.49
CA THR A 94 -8.80 5.37 14.91
C THR A 94 -7.49 4.99 15.57
N VAL A 95 -7.09 5.73 16.60
CA VAL A 95 -5.92 5.44 17.42
C VAL A 95 -6.42 5.07 18.80
N GLN A 96 -6.12 3.86 19.25
CA GLN A 96 -6.47 3.39 20.58
C GLN A 96 -5.51 3.94 21.63
N GLU A 97 -5.90 3.90 22.91
CA GLU A 97 -5.08 4.39 24.04
C GLU A 97 -3.71 3.70 24.14
N ASN A 98 -3.63 2.43 23.74
CA ASN A 98 -2.38 1.66 23.67
C ASN A 98 -1.51 2.00 22.44
N GLY A 99 -1.90 2.99 21.64
CA GLY A 99 -1.17 3.44 20.45
C GLY A 99 -1.39 2.61 19.18
N ILE A 100 -2.19 1.54 19.23
CA ILE A 100 -2.55 0.76 18.04
C ILE A 100 -3.51 1.54 17.16
N LYS A 101 -3.24 1.54 15.84
CA LYS A 101 -4.10 2.13 14.84
C LYS A 101 -5.04 1.07 14.31
N VAL A 102 -6.32 1.41 14.18
CA VAL A 102 -7.33 0.58 13.54
C VAL A 102 -7.83 1.30 12.30
N VAL A 103 -7.64 0.65 11.16
CA VAL A 103 -8.12 1.09 9.85
C VAL A 103 -9.33 0.22 9.51
N SER A 104 -10.52 0.82 9.52
CA SER A 104 -11.76 0.14 9.17
C SER A 104 -11.98 0.16 7.67
N THR A 105 -12.28 -1.00 7.09
CA THR A 105 -12.70 -1.17 5.69
C THR A 105 -14.00 -1.95 5.63
N LYS A 106 -14.66 -2.00 4.47
CA LYS A 106 -15.86 -2.82 4.24
C LYS A 106 -15.67 -4.30 4.58
N ASP A 107 -14.45 -4.80 4.39
CA ASP A 107 -14.08 -6.21 4.62
C ASP A 107 -13.62 -6.50 6.05
N GLY A 108 -13.71 -5.50 6.94
CA GLY A 108 -13.33 -5.61 8.35
C GLY A 108 -12.14 -4.76 8.76
N ASP A 109 -11.86 -4.77 10.06
CA ASP A 109 -10.83 -3.94 10.67
C ASP A 109 -9.42 -4.50 10.49
N ILE A 110 -8.49 -3.59 10.21
CA ILE A 110 -7.06 -3.86 10.08
C ILE A 110 -6.33 -3.12 11.19
N LYS A 111 -5.49 -3.84 11.95
CA LYS A 111 -4.70 -3.26 13.04
C LYS A 111 -3.26 -3.02 12.61
N ALA A 112 -2.68 -1.92 13.05
CA ALA A 112 -1.31 -1.54 12.73
C ALA A 112 -0.57 -0.90 13.93
N ARG A 113 0.74 -1.14 14.01
CA ARG A 113 1.65 -0.41 14.92
C ARG A 113 1.96 0.98 14.38
N ALA A 114 2.20 1.07 13.07
CA ALA A 114 2.40 2.30 12.32
C ALA A 114 1.36 2.43 11.20
#